data_AF-A0A973LHF1-F1
#
_entry.id   AF-A0A973LHF1-F1
#
_cell.length_a   1.000
_cell.length_b   1.000
_cell.length_c   1.000
_cell.angle_alpha   90.00
_cell.angle_beta   90.00
_cell.angle_gamma   90.00
#
_symmetry.space_group_name_H-M   'P 1'
#
loop_
_entity.id
_entity.type
_entity.pdbx_description
1 polymer ?
#
loop_
_entity_poly.entity_id
_entity_poly.type
_entity_poly.pdbx_seq_one_letter_code
_entity_poly.pdbx_strand_id
1 'polypeptide(L)'
;MALARGYDVSDYQSSIPGDAEFVIVKATEGARTGQAGYAAKVAEARRRGIVLGHYHFIHCENPVQGEIDHFCQVVGSVPAGELLVLDFEPYGQPVSDSAATAAKNTWLAAVKARYPNNRVGLYTSADWWHRTDDNAGDFLWIADYLTAGSPRVKAAWKFHQWTDSPLDSDVYNGSLDDLRAWAGAAAPVAAPASSPAASWTAPARVTRAQWGAAAPTGAYTPMTGALGVKIHYLGEPYTFGDHSTCAAYVRKVQAAHMADPVQHWMDIAYNELVCEHGYRFEGRGHGVRSGANGDQTLNAQHYAICALLGSTGSTTPTNAQLNGLRDAIEDYQHNATAGPEIRGHRDGYSTDCPGDPLYAWVQAGAPRPEENDVTPDELLSAPVPLAALPDGYVPNVAELLNGAKTADSQIAQLRADLPTLLLSAPMPDYAVLPDGYRPTVGEVLNGAKQADSQIAALTAQVAAQSAAITALAQQIAAGGQVDVDALVARIEQAISNVTVHLTTSTKAAS
;
A
#
# COMPACT_ATOMS: atom_id res chain seq x y z
N MET A 1 -13.30 31.36 29.44
CA MET A 1 -13.20 31.37 27.97
C MET A 1 -13.49 29.97 27.47
N ALA A 2 -14.11 29.82 26.30
CA ALA A 2 -14.29 28.49 25.71
C ALA A 2 -12.91 27.93 25.35
N LEU A 3 -12.58 26.76 25.88
CA LEU A 3 -11.37 26.02 25.51
C LEU A 3 -11.67 25.22 24.24
N ALA A 4 -10.84 25.33 23.22
CA ALA A 4 -10.98 24.48 22.05
C ALA A 4 -10.78 23.03 22.47
N ARG A 5 -11.61 22.13 21.97
CA ARG A 5 -11.56 20.70 22.25
C ARG A 5 -10.72 19.98 21.20
N GLY A 6 -9.90 19.06 21.64
CA GLY A 6 -9.16 18.19 20.74
C GLY A 6 -8.88 16.84 21.36
N TYR A 7 -8.13 16.06 20.60
CA TYR A 7 -7.77 14.68 20.90
C TYR A 7 -6.39 14.42 20.31
N ASP A 8 -5.68 13.47 20.88
CA ASP A 8 -4.59 12.80 20.20
C ASP A 8 -4.97 11.38 19.82
N VAL A 9 -4.46 10.93 18.67
CA VAL A 9 -4.85 9.64 18.08
C VAL A 9 -3.65 8.93 17.47
N SER A 10 -3.71 7.59 17.48
CA SER A 10 -2.71 6.69 16.90
C SER A 10 -3.41 5.58 16.12
N ASP A 11 -2.70 4.51 15.76
CA ASP A 11 -3.29 3.31 15.16
C ASP A 11 -4.24 2.55 16.09
N TYR A 12 -4.26 2.85 17.40
CA TYR A 12 -5.28 2.31 18.30
C TYR A 12 -6.68 2.85 17.99
N GLN A 13 -6.79 4.01 17.33
CA GLN A 13 -8.05 4.60 16.92
C GLN A 13 -8.25 4.49 15.41
N SER A 14 -9.45 4.08 15.00
CA SER A 14 -9.81 3.95 13.59
C SER A 14 -10.18 5.27 12.91
N SER A 15 -10.50 6.33 13.66
CA SER A 15 -10.95 7.62 13.12
C SER A 15 -10.70 8.78 14.10
N ILE A 16 -10.76 10.01 13.60
CA ILE A 16 -10.73 11.23 14.42
C ILE A 16 -12.14 11.49 14.98
N PRO A 17 -12.32 11.71 16.30
CA PRO A 17 -13.63 12.03 16.88
C PRO A 17 -14.36 13.16 16.15
N GLY A 18 -15.68 13.03 16.01
CA GLY A 18 -16.49 13.93 15.18
C GLY A 18 -16.55 15.38 15.66
N ASP A 19 -16.37 15.61 16.96
CA ASP A 19 -16.38 16.92 17.62
C ASP A 19 -14.98 17.54 17.81
N ALA A 20 -13.94 16.95 17.23
CA ALA A 20 -12.57 17.47 17.29
C ALA A 20 -12.45 18.85 16.59
N GLU A 21 -11.98 19.86 17.33
CA GLU A 21 -11.59 21.18 16.78
C GLU A 21 -10.09 21.23 16.44
N PHE A 22 -9.28 20.44 17.15
CA PHE A 22 -7.90 20.09 16.81
C PHE A 22 -7.63 18.61 17.03
N VAL A 23 -6.58 18.09 16.38
CA VAL A 23 -6.11 16.72 16.58
C VAL A 23 -4.58 16.65 16.49
N ILE A 24 -3.95 15.87 17.36
CA ILE A 24 -2.50 15.59 17.28
C ILE A 24 -2.31 14.10 16.96
N VAL A 25 -1.81 13.78 15.77
CA VAL A 25 -1.77 12.41 15.24
C VAL A 25 -0.37 11.82 15.40
N LYS A 26 -0.27 10.59 15.90
CA LYS A 26 1.00 9.85 15.95
C LYS A 26 1.53 9.65 14.53
N ALA A 27 2.72 10.16 14.26
CA ALA A 27 3.42 9.95 13.01
C ALA A 27 4.38 8.76 13.12
N THR A 28 5.22 8.79 14.15
CA THR A 28 6.29 7.80 14.34
C THR A 28 6.53 7.48 15.81
N GLU A 29 7.12 6.31 16.04
CA GLU A 29 7.66 5.86 17.32
C GLU A 29 9.07 5.31 17.08
N GLY A 30 10.02 5.79 17.88
CA GLY A 30 11.41 5.39 17.74
C GLY A 30 12.00 5.73 16.37
N ALA A 31 13.18 5.19 16.09
CA ALA A 31 13.87 5.39 14.82
C ALA A 31 13.31 4.55 13.64
N ARG A 32 12.23 3.77 13.83
CA ARG A 32 11.78 2.78 12.81
C ARG A 32 10.27 2.53 12.69
N THR A 33 9.46 2.85 13.69
CA THR A 33 8.04 2.45 13.70
C THR A 33 7.15 3.57 13.16
N GLY A 34 6.63 3.42 11.94
CA GLY A 34 5.57 4.29 11.41
C GLY A 34 4.18 3.88 11.88
N GLN A 35 3.17 4.68 11.57
CA GLN A 35 1.76 4.39 11.83
C GLN A 35 1.02 4.15 10.51
N ALA A 36 0.36 3.00 10.38
CA ALA A 36 -0.37 2.62 9.16
C ALA A 36 -1.53 3.57 8.85
N GLY A 37 -2.21 4.07 9.89
CA GLY A 37 -3.34 4.98 9.77
C GLY A 37 -3.00 6.47 9.73
N TYR A 38 -1.72 6.85 9.88
CA TYR A 38 -1.31 8.25 9.99
C TYR A 38 -1.72 9.08 8.77
N ALA A 39 -1.39 8.63 7.56
CA ALA A 39 -1.70 9.37 6.33
C ALA A 39 -3.22 9.58 6.16
N ALA A 40 -4.03 8.58 6.49
CA ALA A 40 -5.49 8.66 6.40
C ALA A 40 -6.06 9.69 7.39
N LYS A 41 -5.57 9.72 8.63
CA LYS A 41 -5.98 10.67 9.67
C LYS A 41 -5.53 12.09 9.35
N VAL A 42 -4.30 12.30 8.89
CA VAL A 42 -3.82 13.60 8.40
C VAL A 42 -4.70 14.12 7.27
N ALA A 43 -5.02 13.28 6.29
CA ALA A 43 -5.90 13.66 5.19
C ALA A 43 -7.32 13.99 5.68
N GLU A 44 -7.84 13.25 6.66
CA GLU A 44 -9.16 13.52 7.27
C GLU A 44 -9.17 14.86 8.02
N ALA A 45 -8.17 15.13 8.86
CA ALA A 45 -8.05 16.39 9.60
C ALA A 45 -8.02 17.60 8.65
N ARG A 46 -7.21 17.51 7.58
CA ARG A 46 -7.12 18.54 6.54
C ARG A 46 -8.45 18.75 5.81
N ARG A 47 -9.14 17.66 5.43
CA ARG A 47 -10.47 17.74 4.79
C ARG A 47 -11.51 18.40 5.69
N ARG A 48 -11.45 18.15 7.00
CA ARG A 48 -12.38 18.70 8.01
C ARG A 48 -12.03 20.13 8.46
N GLY A 49 -10.89 20.67 8.04
CA GLY A 49 -10.42 22.00 8.48
C GLY A 49 -10.08 22.06 9.97
N ILE A 50 -9.70 20.91 10.54
CA ILE A 50 -9.27 20.74 11.93
C ILE A 50 -7.81 21.19 12.06
N VAL A 51 -7.47 21.86 13.16
CA VAL A 51 -6.06 22.20 13.42
C VAL A 51 -5.29 20.92 13.69
N LEU A 52 -4.28 20.64 12.87
CA LEU A 52 -3.56 19.36 12.86
C LEU A 52 -2.18 19.49 13.52
N GLY A 53 -1.85 18.53 14.37
CA GLY A 53 -0.50 18.28 14.88
C GLY A 53 -0.01 16.88 14.52
N HIS A 54 1.31 16.71 14.49
CA HIS A 54 1.99 15.44 14.23
C HIS A 54 2.95 15.16 15.38
N TYR A 55 2.83 14.00 16.03
CA TYR A 55 3.70 13.67 17.15
C TYR A 55 4.62 12.48 16.90
N HIS A 56 5.76 12.52 17.59
CA HIS A 56 6.78 11.49 17.60
C HIS A 56 6.98 10.95 19.01
N PHE A 57 6.75 9.65 19.22
CA PHE A 57 7.05 8.97 20.48
C PHE A 57 8.53 8.60 20.54
N ILE A 58 9.31 9.25 21.40
CA ILE A 58 10.77 9.09 21.42
C ILE A 58 11.23 7.93 22.30
N HIS A 59 12.16 7.14 21.77
CA HIS A 59 12.97 6.18 22.54
C HIS A 59 14.33 6.79 22.83
N CYS A 60 14.51 7.34 24.04
CA CYS A 60 15.73 8.06 24.41
C CYS A 60 16.97 7.15 24.51
N GLU A 61 16.80 5.83 24.55
CA GLU A 61 17.87 4.84 24.43
C GLU A 61 18.47 4.76 23.01
N ASN A 62 17.76 5.26 22.00
CA ASN A 62 18.25 5.29 20.63
C ASN A 62 19.17 6.50 20.38
N PRO A 63 20.05 6.42 19.36
CA PRO A 63 20.69 7.62 18.84
C PRO A 63 19.64 8.63 18.36
N VAL A 64 19.60 9.82 18.98
CA VAL A 64 18.61 10.86 18.70
C VAL A 64 18.54 11.28 17.23
N GLN A 65 19.64 11.15 16.47
CA GLN A 65 19.62 11.43 15.03
C GLN A 65 18.65 10.50 14.28
N GLY A 66 18.57 9.22 14.65
CA GLY A 66 17.63 8.29 14.03
C GLY A 66 16.16 8.63 14.34
N GLU A 67 15.89 9.17 15.52
CA GLU A 67 14.57 9.67 15.92
C GLU A 67 14.16 10.89 15.08
N ILE A 68 15.10 11.83 14.89
CA ILE A 68 14.91 13.04 14.08
C ILE A 68 14.68 12.67 12.61
N ASP A 69 15.56 11.85 12.04
CA ASP A 69 15.51 11.48 10.63
C ASP A 69 14.21 10.77 10.29
N HIS A 70 13.79 9.82 11.14
CA HIS A 70 12.59 9.05 10.93
C HIS A 70 11.32 9.91 11.02
N PHE A 71 11.21 10.77 12.04
CA PHE A 71 10.08 11.71 12.12
C PHE A 71 10.02 12.65 10.92
N CYS A 72 11.15 13.30 10.58
CA CYS A 72 11.21 14.24 9.45
C CYS A 72 10.90 13.56 8.11
N GLN A 73 11.33 12.30 7.92
CA GLN A 73 11.03 11.51 6.74
C GLN A 73 9.53 11.24 6.61
N VAL A 74 8.86 10.82 7.69
CA VAL A 74 7.44 10.44 7.67
C VAL A 74 6.52 11.66 7.58
N VAL A 75 6.83 12.76 8.28
CA VAL A 75 5.99 13.98 8.19
C VAL A 75 6.25 14.77 6.91
N GLY A 76 7.41 14.60 6.28
CA GLY A 76 7.73 15.19 4.99
C GLY A 76 7.65 16.73 5.01
N SER A 77 6.92 17.31 4.07
CA SER A 77 6.63 18.75 4.05
C SER A 77 5.38 19.06 4.86
N VAL A 78 5.49 20.04 5.77
CA VAL A 78 4.43 20.38 6.73
C VAL A 78 3.90 21.78 6.41
N PRO A 79 2.61 21.93 6.03
CA PRO A 79 1.99 23.23 5.81
C PRO A 79 2.07 24.16 7.03
N ALA A 80 2.10 25.48 6.78
CA ALA A 80 2.02 26.47 7.84
C ALA A 80 0.69 26.34 8.60
N GLY A 81 0.74 26.47 9.93
CA GLY A 81 -0.42 26.25 10.80
C GLY A 81 -0.56 24.84 11.34
N GLU A 82 0.20 23.86 10.84
CA GLU A 82 0.29 22.52 11.43
C GLU A 82 1.38 22.47 12.51
N LEU A 83 1.16 21.67 13.54
CA LEU A 83 2.01 21.56 14.73
C LEU A 83 2.91 20.33 14.66
N LEU A 84 4.10 20.42 15.23
CA LEU A 84 5.02 19.29 15.39
C LEU A 84 5.27 19.09 16.89
N VAL A 85 5.17 17.85 17.35
CA VAL A 85 5.22 17.54 18.78
C VAL A 85 6.21 16.41 19.03
N LEU A 86 7.09 16.60 20.02
CA LEU A 86 7.82 15.50 20.64
C LEU A 86 7.00 14.94 21.80
N ASP A 87 6.61 13.69 21.72
CA ASP A 87 6.06 12.95 22.85
C ASP A 87 7.23 12.39 23.68
N PHE A 88 7.45 12.99 24.86
CA PHE A 88 8.56 12.71 25.76
C PHE A 88 8.08 12.07 27.06
N GLU A 89 8.10 10.74 27.05
CA GLU A 89 7.76 9.89 28.18
C GLU A 89 8.81 8.80 28.39
N PRO A 90 10.05 9.12 28.83
CA PRO A 90 11.12 8.13 28.95
C PRO A 90 10.94 7.15 30.14
N TYR A 91 9.71 6.97 30.61
CA TYR A 91 9.37 6.04 31.69
C TYR A 91 9.81 4.62 31.33
N GLY A 92 10.60 4.01 32.22
CA GLY A 92 11.07 2.64 32.04
C GLY A 92 12.18 2.46 30.99
N GLN A 93 12.61 3.51 30.31
CA GLN A 93 13.74 3.46 29.40
C GLN A 93 15.06 3.41 30.21
N PRO A 94 16.06 2.60 29.79
CA PRO A 94 17.32 2.43 30.52
C PRO A 94 18.30 3.59 30.30
N VAL A 95 17.83 4.83 30.49
CA VAL A 95 18.59 6.07 30.32
C VAL A 95 18.48 6.96 31.55
N SER A 96 19.50 7.79 31.81
CA SER A 96 19.44 8.76 32.89
C SER A 96 18.57 9.96 32.51
N ASP A 97 17.96 10.63 33.49
CA ASP A 97 17.17 11.84 33.29
C ASP A 97 17.93 12.91 32.48
N SER A 98 19.24 13.06 32.74
CA SER A 98 20.11 14.00 32.01
C SER A 98 20.30 13.60 30.54
N ALA A 99 20.50 12.30 30.26
CA ALA A 99 20.63 11.80 28.89
C ALA A 99 19.31 11.92 28.10
N ALA A 100 18.18 11.56 28.72
CA ALA A 100 16.86 11.72 28.11
C ALA A 100 16.56 13.20 27.83
N THR A 101 16.89 14.08 28.78
CA THR A 101 16.76 15.54 28.62
C THR A 101 17.62 16.08 27.47
N ALA A 102 18.86 15.60 27.34
CA ALA A 102 19.75 15.98 26.24
C ALA A 102 19.22 15.51 24.87
N ALA A 103 18.68 14.29 24.79
CA ALA A 103 18.05 13.77 23.57
C ALA A 103 16.83 14.62 23.18
N LYS A 104 15.92 14.88 24.12
CA LYS A 104 14.76 15.76 23.92
C LYS A 104 15.17 17.14 23.39
N ASN A 105 16.14 17.80 24.03
CA ASN A 105 16.58 19.13 23.64
C ASN A 105 17.22 19.13 22.24
N THR A 106 17.98 18.08 21.91
CA THR A 106 18.57 17.90 20.58
C THR A 106 17.48 17.72 19.52
N TRP A 107 16.47 16.89 19.80
CA TRP A 107 15.35 16.65 18.89
C TRP A 107 14.54 17.92 18.64
N LEU A 108 14.15 18.64 19.70
CA LEU A 108 13.37 19.88 19.58
C LEU A 108 14.11 20.93 18.73
N ALA A 109 15.41 21.11 18.98
CA ALA A 109 16.23 22.04 18.22
C ALA A 109 16.36 21.66 16.75
N ALA A 110 16.60 20.36 16.46
CA ALA A 110 16.77 19.88 15.10
C ALA A 110 15.47 19.97 14.28
N VAL A 111 14.34 19.57 14.85
CA VAL A 111 13.03 19.65 14.18
C VAL A 111 12.63 21.11 13.97
N LYS A 112 12.89 22.00 14.94
CA LYS A 112 12.65 23.44 14.76
C LYS A 112 13.51 24.05 13.64
N ALA A 113 14.78 23.65 13.55
CA ALA A 113 15.65 24.09 12.47
C ALA A 113 15.18 23.58 11.10
N ARG A 114 14.62 22.35 11.04
CA ARG A 114 14.09 21.74 9.82
C ARG A 114 12.77 22.36 9.35
N TYR A 115 11.94 22.80 10.29
CA TYR A 115 10.60 23.37 10.06
C TYR A 115 10.45 24.75 10.74
N PRO A 116 11.18 25.78 10.28
CA PRO A 116 11.27 27.07 10.98
C PRO A 116 9.94 27.82 11.05
N ASN A 117 9.03 27.54 10.11
CA ASN A 117 7.72 28.19 9.99
C ASN A 117 6.62 27.49 10.80
N ASN A 118 6.89 26.31 11.37
CA ASN A 118 5.94 25.54 12.16
C ASN A 118 6.25 25.67 13.65
N ARG A 119 5.22 25.47 14.48
CA ARG A 119 5.39 25.38 15.94
C ARG A 119 5.90 23.98 16.28
N VAL A 120 7.00 23.90 17.01
CA VAL A 120 7.58 22.64 17.50
C VAL A 120 7.52 22.62 19.02
N GLY A 121 6.73 21.72 19.60
CA GLY A 121 6.47 21.67 21.02
C GLY A 121 6.77 20.31 21.65
N LEU A 122 6.59 20.25 22.96
CA LEU A 122 6.81 19.07 23.78
C LEU A 122 5.50 18.61 24.40
N TYR A 123 5.21 17.32 24.30
CA TYR A 123 4.31 16.60 25.19
C TYR A 123 5.09 15.89 26.29
N THR A 124 4.60 15.96 27.52
CA THR A 124 5.08 15.15 28.65
C THR A 124 4.04 15.15 29.77
N SER A 125 4.15 14.24 30.74
CA SER A 125 3.27 14.26 31.90
C SER A 125 3.74 15.24 32.98
N ALA A 126 2.82 15.71 33.82
CA ALA A 126 3.11 16.66 34.90
C ALA A 126 4.20 16.15 35.86
N ASP A 127 4.27 14.85 36.11
CA ASP A 127 5.30 14.25 36.96
C ASP A 127 6.69 14.38 36.34
N TRP A 128 6.85 14.14 35.03
CA TRP A 128 8.13 14.33 34.34
C TRP A 128 8.51 15.80 34.23
N TRP A 129 7.52 16.66 33.94
CA TRP A 129 7.76 18.10 33.84
C TRP A 129 8.36 18.65 35.15
N HIS A 130 7.81 18.29 36.31
CA HIS A 130 8.34 18.72 37.61
C HIS A 130 9.75 18.21 37.93
N ARG A 131 10.23 17.17 37.25
CA ARG A 131 11.59 16.61 37.45
C ARG A 131 12.64 17.32 36.62
N THR A 132 12.27 17.83 35.44
CA THR A 132 13.21 18.37 34.45
C THR A 132 13.08 19.89 34.27
N ASP A 133 11.85 20.41 34.13
CA ASP A 133 11.42 21.83 34.04
C ASP A 133 12.37 22.75 33.25
N ASP A 134 12.81 22.32 32.06
CA ASP A 134 13.96 22.93 31.37
C ASP A 134 13.65 23.52 29.98
N ASN A 135 12.89 22.82 29.13
CA ASN A 135 12.66 23.25 27.74
C ASN A 135 11.53 22.49 27.06
N ALA A 136 10.50 23.22 26.61
CA ALA A 136 9.36 22.67 25.85
C ALA A 136 9.39 23.03 24.35
N GLY A 137 10.42 23.74 23.87
CA GLY A 137 10.38 24.32 22.52
C GLY A 137 9.40 25.51 22.44
N ASP A 138 8.63 25.59 21.36
CA ASP A 138 7.66 26.68 21.14
C ASP A 138 6.42 26.60 22.06
N PHE A 139 6.08 25.40 22.57
CA PHE A 139 4.93 25.19 23.44
C PHE A 139 4.98 23.89 24.25
N LEU A 140 4.29 23.91 25.38
CA LEU A 140 4.06 22.73 26.23
C LEU A 140 2.64 22.18 26.04
N TRP A 141 2.56 20.89 25.75
CA TRP A 141 1.39 20.03 25.87
C TRP A 141 1.60 19.16 27.12
N ILE A 142 0.71 19.26 28.10
CA ILE A 142 0.90 18.57 29.38
C ILE A 142 -0.19 17.53 29.62
N ALA A 143 0.21 16.32 30.01
CA ALA A 143 -0.72 15.33 30.55
C ALA A 143 -0.85 15.47 32.08
N ASP A 144 -2.06 15.75 32.55
CA ASP A 144 -2.42 15.76 33.97
C ASP A 144 -3.91 15.47 34.13
N TYR A 145 -4.27 14.23 34.49
CA TYR A 145 -5.66 13.76 34.39
C TYR A 145 -6.59 14.33 35.47
N LEU A 146 -7.01 15.58 35.26
CA LEU A 146 -7.81 16.41 36.15
C LEU A 146 -8.88 17.18 35.37
N THR A 147 -9.37 18.28 35.95
CA THR A 147 -10.30 19.16 35.25
C THR A 147 -9.63 19.78 34.02
N ALA A 148 -10.30 19.68 32.87
CA ALA A 148 -9.88 20.30 31.62
C ALA A 148 -9.43 21.76 31.82
N GLY A 149 -8.26 22.07 31.27
CA GLY A 149 -7.64 23.40 31.36
C GLY A 149 -7.10 23.82 32.73
N SER A 150 -6.99 22.89 33.69
CA SER A 150 -6.42 23.16 35.03
C SER A 150 -5.28 22.21 35.43
N PRO A 151 -4.21 22.05 34.61
CA PRO A 151 -3.09 21.18 34.98
C PRO A 151 -2.30 21.76 36.15
N ARG A 152 -1.68 20.89 36.95
CA ARG A 152 -0.90 21.25 38.15
C ARG A 152 0.54 21.66 37.84
N VAL A 153 0.78 22.33 36.71
CA VAL A 153 2.09 22.86 36.33
C VAL A 153 2.11 24.38 36.40
N LYS A 154 3.26 24.96 36.79
CA LYS A 154 3.45 26.42 36.82
C LYS A 154 3.86 27.00 35.46
N ALA A 155 4.43 26.17 34.60
CA ALA A 155 4.87 26.56 33.27
C ALA A 155 3.68 26.99 32.39
N ALA A 156 3.96 27.89 31.43
CA ALA A 156 2.97 28.26 30.44
C ALA A 156 2.71 27.06 29.50
N TRP A 157 1.49 26.53 29.54
CA TRP A 157 1.05 25.42 28.68
C TRP A 157 0.08 25.93 27.60
N LYS A 158 0.06 25.22 26.48
CA LYS A 158 -0.86 25.45 25.35
C LYS A 158 -1.91 24.38 25.23
N PHE A 159 -1.54 23.12 25.46
CA PHE A 159 -2.45 21.98 25.42
C PHE A 159 -2.43 21.24 26.75
N HIS A 160 -3.58 20.71 27.14
CA HIS A 160 -3.73 19.92 28.35
C HIS A 160 -4.51 18.65 28.02
N GLN A 161 -3.83 17.50 28.07
CA GLN A 161 -4.46 16.18 28.03
C GLN A 161 -5.00 15.90 29.44
N TRP A 162 -6.33 15.95 29.56
CA TRP A 162 -7.00 16.00 30.87
C TRP A 162 -7.69 14.67 31.21
N THR A 163 -7.77 13.73 30.27
CA THR A 163 -8.18 12.34 30.52
C THR A 163 -7.69 11.43 29.40
N ASP A 164 -7.49 10.16 29.72
CA ASP A 164 -7.19 9.04 28.83
C ASP A 164 -8.41 8.12 28.57
N SER A 165 -9.57 8.44 29.17
CA SER A 165 -10.72 7.54 29.21
C SER A 165 -12.02 8.22 28.79
N PRO A 166 -12.76 7.69 27.80
CA PRO A 166 -12.49 6.47 27.02
C PRO A 166 -11.43 6.65 25.91
N LEU A 167 -10.92 7.86 25.74
CA LEU A 167 -9.91 8.26 24.77
C LEU A 167 -9.13 9.46 25.33
N ASP A 168 -7.85 9.55 24.96
CA ASP A 168 -7.01 10.72 25.20
C ASP A 168 -7.68 12.00 24.68
N SER A 169 -8.05 12.87 25.61
CA SER A 169 -8.84 14.07 25.35
C SER A 169 -8.10 15.31 25.81
N ASP A 170 -8.06 16.31 24.93
CA ASP A 170 -7.27 17.52 25.10
C ASP A 170 -8.12 18.77 25.08
N VAL A 171 -7.55 19.82 25.67
CA VAL A 171 -8.01 21.19 25.46
C VAL A 171 -6.85 22.12 25.13
N TYR A 172 -7.12 23.07 24.24
CA TYR A 172 -6.24 24.22 24.01
C TYR A 172 -6.54 25.34 25.01
N ASN A 173 -5.51 26.03 25.49
CA ASN A 173 -5.63 27.18 26.39
C ASN A 173 -6.12 28.45 25.66
N GLY A 174 -7.33 28.40 25.13
CA GLY A 174 -7.96 29.45 24.33
C GLY A 174 -9.06 28.89 23.44
N SER A 175 -9.71 29.75 22.66
CA SER A 175 -10.70 29.34 21.66
C SER A 175 -10.05 28.72 20.42
N LEU A 176 -10.86 28.13 19.54
CA LEU A 176 -10.38 27.62 18.25
C LEU A 176 -9.77 28.74 17.37
N ASP A 177 -10.33 29.94 17.41
CA ASP A 177 -9.79 31.09 16.67
C ASP A 177 -8.43 31.54 17.24
N ASP A 178 -8.28 31.51 18.57
CA ASP A 178 -6.99 31.76 19.23
C ASP A 178 -5.96 30.70 18.83
N LEU A 179 -6.37 29.42 18.71
CA LEU A 179 -5.52 28.33 18.27
C LEU A 179 -5.05 28.53 16.82
N ARG A 180 -5.98 28.79 15.89
CA ARG A 180 -5.66 29.03 14.47
C ARG A 180 -4.70 30.20 14.30
N ALA A 181 -4.98 31.32 14.97
CA ALA A 181 -4.13 32.51 14.93
C ALA A 181 -2.73 32.22 15.49
N TRP A 182 -2.63 31.52 16.63
CA TRP A 182 -1.36 31.22 17.27
C TRP A 182 -0.49 30.21 16.50
N ALA A 183 -1.13 29.18 15.94
CA ALA A 183 -0.47 28.16 15.13
C ALA A 183 0.15 28.74 13.84
N GLY A 184 -0.28 29.94 13.44
CA GLY A 184 0.09 30.51 12.15
C GLY A 184 -0.69 29.89 11.00
N ALA A 185 -1.83 29.26 11.29
CA ALA A 185 -2.79 28.94 10.26
C ALA A 185 -3.31 30.27 9.70
N ALA A 186 -3.37 30.41 8.38
CA ALA A 186 -4.08 31.53 7.78
C ALA A 186 -5.47 31.60 8.44
N ALA A 187 -5.90 32.80 8.87
CA ALA A 187 -7.23 33.00 9.44
C ALA A 187 -8.23 32.22 8.57
N PRO A 188 -9.17 31.46 9.17
CA PRO A 188 -10.16 30.78 8.38
C PRO A 188 -10.79 31.87 7.53
N VAL A 189 -10.64 31.78 6.21
CA VAL A 189 -11.45 32.58 5.31
C VAL A 189 -12.87 32.30 5.79
N ALA A 190 -13.54 33.34 6.31
CA ALA A 190 -14.90 33.24 6.84
C ALA A 190 -15.65 32.28 5.94
N ALA A 191 -16.19 31.19 6.50
CA ALA A 191 -16.89 30.18 5.71
C ALA A 191 -17.77 30.95 4.72
N PRO A 192 -17.45 30.94 3.41
CA PRO A 192 -18.19 31.79 2.51
C PRO A 192 -19.62 31.31 2.61
N ALA A 193 -20.55 32.25 2.81
CA ALA A 193 -21.96 32.00 2.54
C ALA A 193 -21.98 31.27 1.21
N SER A 194 -22.34 29.98 1.25
CA SER A 194 -22.34 29.01 0.17
C SER A 194 -21.92 29.62 -1.17
N SER A 195 -20.60 29.74 -1.39
CA SER A 195 -20.04 30.12 -2.68
C SER A 195 -19.48 28.86 -3.30
N PRO A 196 -19.70 28.63 -4.61
CA PRO A 196 -19.50 27.33 -5.22
C PRO A 196 -18.04 26.91 -5.00
N ALA A 197 -17.85 25.66 -4.57
CA ALA A 197 -16.54 25.04 -4.45
C ALA A 197 -15.69 25.41 -5.67
N ALA A 198 -14.37 25.60 -5.47
CA ALA A 198 -13.45 25.43 -6.57
C ALA A 198 -13.84 24.11 -7.23
N SER A 199 -14.42 24.18 -8.43
CA SER A 199 -15.02 23.02 -9.06
C SER A 199 -13.88 22.08 -9.34
N TRP A 200 -13.74 21.06 -8.49
CA TRP A 200 -12.95 19.89 -8.84
C TRP A 200 -13.54 19.43 -10.17
N THR A 201 -12.80 19.71 -11.23
CA THR A 201 -13.25 19.38 -12.58
C THR A 201 -12.70 18.00 -12.80
N ALA A 202 -13.59 17.03 -12.87
CA ALA A 202 -13.19 15.66 -13.06
C ALA A 202 -12.27 15.54 -14.28
N PRO A 203 -11.17 14.79 -14.18
CA PRO A 203 -10.44 14.38 -15.38
C PRO A 203 -11.41 13.78 -16.39
N ALA A 204 -11.23 14.14 -17.66
CA ALA A 204 -12.19 13.82 -18.70
C ALA A 204 -12.49 12.30 -18.73
N ARG A 205 -13.78 11.96 -18.65
CA ARG A 205 -14.29 10.58 -18.76
C ARG A 205 -14.68 10.25 -20.19
N VAL A 206 -14.43 9.02 -20.60
CA VAL A 206 -14.97 8.46 -21.85
C VAL A 206 -16.48 8.26 -21.65
N THR A 207 -17.26 9.16 -22.23
CA THR A 207 -18.72 9.16 -22.17
C THR A 207 -19.33 7.94 -22.85
N ARG A 208 -20.59 7.62 -22.51
CA ARG A 208 -21.36 6.54 -23.17
C ARG A 208 -21.33 6.62 -24.70
N ALA A 209 -21.44 7.83 -25.24
CA ALA A 209 -21.39 8.07 -26.68
C ALA A 209 -19.99 7.74 -27.26
N GLN A 210 -18.92 8.13 -26.56
CA GLN A 210 -17.54 7.93 -27.02
C GLN A 210 -17.13 6.45 -27.03
N TRP A 211 -17.55 5.65 -26.05
CA TRP A 211 -17.26 4.21 -26.05
C TRP A 211 -18.31 3.37 -26.78
N GLY A 212 -19.38 3.97 -27.30
CA GLY A 212 -20.39 3.28 -28.12
C GLY A 212 -21.34 2.40 -27.31
N ALA A 213 -21.85 2.92 -26.19
CA ALA A 213 -22.80 2.24 -25.33
C ALA A 213 -24.12 1.89 -26.04
N ALA A 214 -24.62 0.68 -25.79
CA ALA A 214 -26.02 0.38 -26.05
C ALA A 214 -26.94 1.21 -25.15
N ALA A 215 -28.17 1.45 -25.61
CA ALA A 215 -29.21 2.07 -24.80
C ALA A 215 -29.66 1.12 -23.68
N PRO A 216 -29.96 1.62 -22.47
CA PRO A 216 -30.54 0.80 -21.42
C PRO A 216 -31.93 0.28 -21.83
N THR A 217 -32.26 -0.95 -21.43
CA THR A 217 -33.57 -1.58 -21.72
C THR A 217 -34.65 -1.24 -20.69
N GLY A 218 -34.33 -0.41 -19.70
CA GLY A 218 -35.24 0.02 -18.64
C GLY A 218 -34.93 1.42 -18.11
N ALA A 219 -35.68 1.85 -17.11
CA ALA A 219 -35.44 3.13 -16.44
C ALA A 219 -34.41 2.97 -15.30
N TYR A 220 -33.54 3.96 -15.13
CA TYR A 220 -32.62 4.00 -14.00
C TYR A 220 -33.34 4.36 -12.71
N THR A 221 -32.93 3.72 -11.62
CA THR A 221 -33.35 4.10 -10.27
C THR A 221 -32.42 5.19 -9.74
N PRO A 222 -32.95 6.34 -9.30
CA PRO A 222 -32.14 7.39 -8.68
C PRO A 222 -31.47 6.92 -7.38
N MET A 223 -30.32 7.51 -7.08
CA MET A 223 -29.61 7.33 -5.82
C MET A 223 -29.30 8.68 -5.19
N THR A 224 -29.60 8.79 -3.89
CA THR A 224 -29.38 9.98 -3.08
C THR A 224 -28.78 9.56 -1.74
N GLY A 225 -27.77 10.28 -1.27
CA GLY A 225 -27.16 9.99 0.04
C GLY A 225 -26.36 8.69 0.08
N ALA A 226 -25.66 8.37 -1.01
CA ALA A 226 -24.72 7.25 -1.00
C ALA A 226 -23.66 7.48 0.09
N LEU A 227 -23.33 6.44 0.85
CA LEU A 227 -22.30 6.46 1.91
C LEU A 227 -20.88 6.58 1.33
N GLY A 228 -20.71 6.21 0.06
CA GLY A 228 -19.45 6.31 -0.66
C GLY A 228 -19.42 5.43 -1.90
N VAL A 229 -18.28 4.78 -2.14
CA VAL A 229 -18.03 3.94 -3.30
C VAL A 229 -17.51 2.56 -2.91
N LYS A 230 -17.82 1.55 -3.75
CA LYS A 230 -17.26 0.22 -3.70
C LYS A 230 -16.42 -0.06 -4.94
N ILE A 231 -15.20 -0.54 -4.73
CA ILE A 231 -14.27 -0.94 -5.78
C ILE A 231 -14.54 -2.40 -6.16
N HIS A 232 -14.56 -2.64 -7.47
CA HIS A 232 -14.77 -3.92 -8.11
C HIS A 232 -13.64 -4.23 -9.09
N TYR A 233 -13.55 -5.50 -9.49
CA TYR A 233 -12.76 -5.96 -10.64
C TYR A 233 -13.66 -6.76 -11.60
N LEU A 234 -13.13 -7.27 -12.71
CA LEU A 234 -13.91 -8.06 -13.67
C LEU A 234 -14.26 -9.45 -13.14
N GLY A 235 -13.38 -10.07 -12.36
CA GLY A 235 -13.56 -11.44 -11.86
C GLY A 235 -13.46 -12.55 -12.91
N GLU A 236 -13.33 -12.22 -14.19
CA GLU A 236 -13.08 -13.15 -15.30
C GLU A 236 -11.63 -13.05 -15.81
N PRO A 237 -11.15 -14.04 -16.60
CA PRO A 237 -9.88 -13.92 -17.31
C PRO A 237 -9.86 -12.66 -18.18
N TYR A 238 -8.83 -11.85 -17.99
CA TYR A 238 -8.62 -10.61 -18.73
C TYR A 238 -7.14 -10.47 -19.03
N THR A 239 -6.82 -10.06 -20.24
CA THR A 239 -5.44 -9.74 -20.61
C THR A 239 -5.46 -8.38 -21.25
N PHE A 240 -4.56 -7.54 -20.77
CA PHE A 240 -4.40 -6.19 -21.27
C PHE A 240 -3.88 -6.19 -22.70
N GLY A 241 -4.29 -5.18 -23.44
CA GLY A 241 -3.75 -4.80 -24.74
C GLY A 241 -3.75 -3.28 -24.84
N ASP A 242 -3.51 -2.73 -26.03
CA ASP A 242 -3.49 -1.28 -26.22
C ASP A 242 -4.80 -0.61 -25.77
N HIS A 243 -4.71 0.66 -25.33
CA HIS A 243 -5.88 1.44 -24.89
C HIS A 243 -7.03 1.48 -25.92
N SER A 244 -6.70 1.39 -27.22
CA SER A 244 -7.68 1.31 -28.31
C SER A 244 -8.67 0.14 -28.18
N THR A 245 -8.31 -0.91 -27.44
CA THR A 245 -9.14 -2.10 -27.19
C THR A 245 -10.12 -1.91 -26.02
N CYS A 246 -9.88 -0.96 -25.11
CA CYS A 246 -10.64 -0.82 -23.87
C CYS A 246 -12.13 -0.53 -24.11
N ALA A 247 -12.47 0.35 -25.05
CA ALA A 247 -13.86 0.66 -25.37
C ALA A 247 -14.64 -0.57 -25.89
N ALA A 248 -13.98 -1.43 -26.68
CA ALA A 248 -14.58 -2.68 -27.16
C ALA A 248 -14.83 -3.65 -26.00
N TYR A 249 -13.92 -3.70 -25.03
CA TYR A 249 -14.08 -4.53 -23.85
C TYR A 249 -15.20 -4.01 -22.93
N VAL A 250 -15.34 -2.70 -22.73
CA VAL A 250 -16.47 -2.12 -21.97
C VAL A 250 -17.81 -2.45 -22.63
N ARG A 251 -17.90 -2.43 -23.97
CA ARG A 251 -19.10 -2.90 -24.69
C ARG A 251 -19.37 -4.39 -24.46
N LYS A 252 -18.33 -5.23 -24.42
CA LYS A 252 -18.45 -6.66 -24.09
C LYS A 252 -19.04 -6.83 -22.68
N VAL A 253 -18.54 -6.09 -21.68
CA VAL A 253 -19.06 -6.12 -20.31
C VAL A 253 -20.53 -5.68 -20.25
N GLN A 254 -20.90 -4.59 -20.94
CA GLN A 254 -22.30 -4.17 -21.03
C GLN A 254 -23.20 -5.24 -21.65
N ALA A 255 -22.78 -5.83 -22.78
CA ALA A 255 -23.54 -6.86 -23.47
C ALA A 255 -23.72 -8.11 -22.60
N ALA A 256 -22.68 -8.53 -21.87
CA ALA A 256 -22.74 -9.65 -20.95
C ALA A 256 -23.74 -9.39 -19.81
N HIS A 257 -23.71 -8.20 -19.18
CA HIS A 257 -24.68 -7.86 -18.14
C HIS A 257 -26.12 -7.84 -18.64
N MET A 258 -26.37 -7.29 -19.83
CA MET A 258 -27.72 -7.23 -20.40
C MET A 258 -28.25 -8.58 -20.87
N ALA A 259 -27.36 -9.54 -21.12
CA ALA A 259 -27.69 -10.91 -21.46
C ALA A 259 -27.84 -11.83 -20.23
N ASP A 260 -27.54 -11.35 -19.02
CA ASP A 260 -27.58 -12.15 -17.80
C ASP A 260 -29.03 -12.56 -17.46
N PRO A 261 -29.35 -13.88 -17.48
CA PRO A 261 -30.72 -14.37 -17.29
C PRO A 261 -31.11 -14.46 -15.81
N VAL A 262 -30.22 -14.15 -14.87
CA VAL A 262 -30.45 -14.22 -13.42
C VAL A 262 -30.63 -12.82 -12.86
N GLN A 263 -29.70 -11.93 -13.16
CA GLN A 263 -29.69 -10.57 -12.63
C GLN A 263 -30.58 -9.61 -13.44
N HIS A 264 -30.88 -9.97 -14.70
CA HIS A 264 -31.73 -9.21 -15.62
C HIS A 264 -31.33 -7.72 -15.67
N TRP A 265 -30.04 -7.43 -15.69
CA TRP A 265 -29.58 -6.06 -15.69
C TRP A 265 -30.03 -5.35 -16.96
N MET A 266 -30.65 -4.19 -16.77
CA MET A 266 -31.13 -3.33 -17.87
C MET A 266 -30.02 -2.60 -18.63
N ASP A 267 -28.79 -2.63 -18.10
CA ASP A 267 -27.59 -1.97 -18.62
C ASP A 267 -26.36 -2.52 -17.87
N ILE A 268 -25.16 -2.02 -18.19
CA ILE A 268 -23.96 -2.25 -17.39
C ILE A 268 -24.22 -2.01 -15.89
N ALA A 269 -23.78 -2.93 -15.02
CA ALA A 269 -24.09 -2.89 -13.59
C ALA A 269 -23.33 -1.81 -12.81
N TYR A 270 -22.15 -1.42 -13.29
CA TYR A 270 -21.26 -0.45 -12.63
C TYR A 270 -21.63 1.00 -12.97
N ASN A 271 -21.32 1.91 -12.04
CA ASN A 271 -21.47 3.34 -12.26
C ASN A 271 -20.32 3.90 -13.12
N GLU A 272 -19.12 3.36 -12.96
CA GLU A 272 -17.92 3.72 -13.72
C GLU A 272 -16.97 2.53 -13.85
N LEU A 273 -16.18 2.50 -14.92
CA LEU A 273 -15.14 1.51 -15.15
C LEU A 273 -13.80 2.20 -15.42
N VAL A 274 -12.68 1.63 -14.97
CA VAL A 274 -11.35 2.21 -15.17
C VAL A 274 -10.43 1.18 -15.80
N CYS A 275 -9.91 1.50 -16.98
CA CYS A 275 -8.96 0.63 -17.66
C CYS A 275 -7.55 0.75 -17.09
N GLU A 276 -6.69 -0.20 -17.42
CA GLU A 276 -5.29 -0.22 -16.95
C GLU A 276 -4.44 0.98 -17.41
N HIS A 277 -4.93 1.79 -18.36
CA HIS A 277 -4.27 3.01 -18.82
C HIS A 277 -4.75 4.26 -18.06
N GLY A 278 -5.61 4.10 -17.04
CA GLY A 278 -6.14 5.20 -16.23
C GLY A 278 -7.38 5.89 -16.81
N TYR A 279 -7.82 5.53 -18.01
CA TYR A 279 -9.04 6.11 -18.58
C TYR A 279 -10.29 5.59 -17.89
N ARG A 280 -11.17 6.52 -17.55
CA ARG A 280 -12.46 6.31 -16.88
C ARG A 280 -13.58 6.24 -17.92
N PHE A 281 -14.38 5.19 -17.89
CA PHE A 281 -15.50 4.93 -18.78
C PHE A 281 -16.81 5.07 -18.03
N GLU A 282 -17.68 5.95 -18.52
CA GLU A 282 -19.01 6.15 -17.97
C GLU A 282 -19.86 4.88 -18.06
N GLY A 283 -20.29 4.34 -16.90
CA GLY A 283 -21.29 3.30 -16.81
C GLY A 283 -22.69 3.89 -16.63
N ARG A 284 -23.35 3.56 -15.51
CA ARG A 284 -24.62 4.18 -15.10
C ARG A 284 -24.49 5.64 -14.67
N GLY A 285 -23.30 6.05 -14.25
CA GLY A 285 -22.99 7.44 -13.90
C GLY A 285 -23.47 7.89 -12.53
N HIS A 286 -23.37 9.21 -12.31
CA HIS A 286 -23.72 9.90 -11.07
C HIS A 286 -25.23 9.85 -10.80
N GLY A 287 -25.62 9.83 -9.53
CA GLY A 287 -27.02 9.87 -9.11
C GLY A 287 -27.85 8.64 -9.49
N VAL A 288 -27.23 7.58 -10.03
CA VAL A 288 -27.90 6.35 -10.46
C VAL A 288 -27.47 5.18 -9.58
N ARG A 289 -28.43 4.36 -9.17
CA ARG A 289 -28.17 3.16 -8.37
C ARG A 289 -27.35 2.12 -9.15
N SER A 290 -26.34 1.55 -8.49
CA SER A 290 -25.55 0.46 -9.06
C SER A 290 -26.37 -0.84 -9.15
N GLY A 291 -25.86 -1.83 -9.89
CA GLY A 291 -26.39 -3.19 -9.90
C GLY A 291 -25.40 -4.22 -9.38
N ALA A 292 -24.28 -3.79 -8.82
CA ALA A 292 -23.07 -4.60 -8.70
C ALA A 292 -22.67 -4.96 -7.25
N ASN A 293 -23.28 -4.36 -6.23
CA ASN A 293 -22.85 -4.50 -4.83
C ASN A 293 -23.50 -5.69 -4.10
N GLY A 294 -24.05 -6.66 -4.83
CA GLY A 294 -24.59 -7.92 -4.28
C GLY A 294 -26.11 -7.93 -4.08
N ASP A 295 -26.71 -6.89 -3.51
CA ASP A 295 -28.16 -6.79 -3.32
C ASP A 295 -28.71 -5.37 -3.44
N GLN A 296 -30.04 -5.22 -3.38
CA GLN A 296 -30.73 -3.94 -3.54
C GLN A 296 -30.39 -2.91 -2.45
N THR A 297 -30.13 -3.36 -1.21
CA THR A 297 -29.76 -2.50 -0.09
C THR A 297 -28.36 -1.95 -0.30
N LEU A 298 -27.39 -2.81 -0.60
CA LEU A 298 -26.01 -2.45 -0.84
C LEU A 298 -25.84 -1.62 -2.13
N ASN A 299 -26.66 -1.89 -3.15
CA ASN A 299 -26.71 -1.09 -4.38
C ASN A 299 -27.21 0.33 -4.12
N ALA A 300 -28.06 0.54 -3.11
CA ALA A 300 -28.57 1.85 -2.72
C ALA A 300 -27.65 2.64 -1.78
N GLN A 301 -26.62 1.98 -1.20
CA GLN A 301 -25.70 2.59 -0.25
C GLN A 301 -24.41 3.10 -0.88
N HIS A 302 -23.90 2.44 -1.93
CA HIS A 302 -22.61 2.80 -2.55
C HIS A 302 -22.69 2.80 -4.07
N TYR A 303 -21.98 3.73 -4.70
CA TYR A 303 -21.67 3.63 -6.13
C TYR A 303 -20.68 2.48 -6.38
N ALA A 304 -20.71 1.88 -7.56
CA ALA A 304 -19.80 0.79 -7.93
C ALA A 304 -18.81 1.24 -9.02
N ILE A 305 -17.51 1.22 -8.71
CA ILE A 305 -16.41 1.54 -9.64
C ILE A 305 -15.64 0.27 -9.94
N CYS A 306 -15.57 -0.14 -11.21
CA CYS A 306 -14.91 -1.39 -11.62
C CYS A 306 -13.56 -1.14 -12.29
N ALA A 307 -12.49 -1.72 -11.76
CA ALA A 307 -11.23 -1.83 -12.49
C ALA A 307 -11.35 -2.91 -13.56
N LEU A 308 -10.98 -2.61 -14.81
CA LEU A 308 -10.75 -3.65 -15.81
C LEU A 308 -9.49 -4.42 -15.42
N LEU A 309 -9.68 -5.41 -14.56
CA LEU A 309 -8.64 -6.25 -14.00
C LEU A 309 -9.20 -7.66 -13.85
N GLY A 310 -8.45 -8.65 -14.30
CA GLY A 310 -8.88 -10.04 -14.35
C GLY A 310 -8.65 -10.80 -13.05
N SER A 311 -9.29 -11.96 -12.95
CA SER A 311 -8.93 -12.99 -11.96
C SER A 311 -7.71 -13.82 -12.39
N THR A 312 -7.41 -13.82 -13.69
CA THR A 312 -6.21 -14.39 -14.32
C THR A 312 -5.78 -13.52 -15.49
N GLY A 313 -4.50 -13.60 -15.89
CA GLY A 313 -3.91 -12.68 -16.86
C GLY A 313 -3.44 -11.40 -16.17
N SER A 314 -4.09 -10.26 -16.44
CA SER A 314 -3.83 -9.00 -15.74
C SER A 314 -4.48 -8.99 -14.36
N THR A 315 -3.70 -9.27 -13.31
CA THR A 315 -4.22 -9.37 -11.93
C THR A 315 -3.69 -8.31 -10.98
N THR A 316 -2.72 -7.51 -11.41
CA THR A 316 -2.13 -6.41 -10.62
C THR A 316 -2.43 -5.08 -11.29
N PRO A 317 -3.04 -4.09 -10.59
CA PRO A 317 -3.36 -2.80 -11.17
C PRO A 317 -2.09 -1.99 -11.45
N THR A 318 -2.07 -1.27 -12.57
CA THR A 318 -0.98 -0.33 -12.91
C THR A 318 -1.13 0.98 -12.12
N ASN A 319 -0.06 1.77 -12.00
CA ASN A 319 -0.14 3.11 -11.41
C ASN A 319 -1.14 4.01 -12.16
N ALA A 320 -1.21 3.91 -13.49
CA ALA A 320 -2.19 4.65 -14.29
C ALA A 320 -3.63 4.25 -13.92
N GLN A 321 -3.91 2.95 -13.74
CA GLN A 321 -5.22 2.47 -13.30
C GLN A 321 -5.57 2.96 -11.91
N LEU A 322 -4.63 2.90 -10.96
CA LEU A 322 -4.82 3.39 -9.60
C LEU A 322 -5.07 4.90 -9.57
N ASN A 323 -4.38 5.67 -10.41
CA ASN A 323 -4.65 7.10 -10.62
C ASN A 323 -6.08 7.33 -11.17
N GLY A 324 -6.48 6.59 -12.20
CA GLY A 324 -7.84 6.70 -12.76
C GLY A 324 -8.94 6.25 -11.80
N LEU A 325 -8.69 5.24 -10.96
CA LEU A 325 -9.60 4.81 -9.89
C LEU A 325 -9.71 5.88 -8.82
N ARG A 326 -8.59 6.51 -8.44
CA ARG A 326 -8.59 7.64 -7.50
C ARG A 326 -9.38 8.82 -8.05
N ASP A 327 -9.18 9.17 -9.32
CA ASP A 327 -9.93 10.23 -10.00
C ASP A 327 -11.43 9.91 -10.03
N ALA A 328 -11.81 8.65 -10.24
CA ALA A 328 -13.19 8.21 -10.18
C ALA A 328 -13.77 8.37 -8.76
N ILE A 329 -13.07 7.91 -7.73
CA ILE A 329 -13.50 8.05 -6.33
C ILE A 329 -13.75 9.53 -5.99
N GLU A 330 -12.80 10.40 -6.34
CA GLU A 330 -12.90 11.83 -6.11
C GLU A 330 -14.07 12.45 -6.88
N ASP A 331 -14.36 12.01 -8.11
CA ASP A 331 -15.54 12.46 -8.86
C ASP A 331 -16.85 12.15 -8.17
N TYR A 332 -17.00 10.91 -7.68
CA TYR A 332 -18.22 10.54 -7.00
C TYR A 332 -18.39 11.29 -5.67
N GLN A 333 -17.29 11.57 -4.95
CA GLN A 333 -17.32 12.32 -3.70
C GLN A 333 -17.66 13.81 -3.93
N HIS A 334 -17.08 14.44 -4.95
CA HIS A 334 -17.27 15.88 -5.19
C HIS A 334 -18.50 16.20 -6.04
N ASN A 335 -18.78 15.41 -7.09
CA ASN A 335 -19.80 15.74 -8.09
C ASN A 335 -21.06 14.85 -7.99
N ALA A 336 -20.97 13.65 -7.40
CA ALA A 336 -22.11 12.74 -7.24
C ALA A 336 -22.65 12.68 -5.80
N THR A 337 -22.15 13.52 -4.89
CA THR A 337 -22.52 13.59 -3.46
C THR A 337 -22.37 12.27 -2.71
N ALA A 338 -21.44 11.42 -3.13
CA ALA A 338 -21.08 10.23 -2.37
C ALA A 338 -20.39 10.62 -1.06
N GLY A 339 -20.71 9.91 0.02
CA GLY A 339 -20.00 10.03 1.28
C GLY A 339 -18.54 9.55 1.19
N PRO A 340 -17.78 9.65 2.29
CA PRO A 340 -16.35 9.44 2.28
C PRO A 340 -15.92 7.97 2.20
N GLU A 341 -16.85 7.02 2.30
CA GLU A 341 -16.48 5.60 2.37
C GLU A 341 -15.85 5.11 1.06
N ILE A 342 -14.70 4.43 1.18
CA ILE A 342 -14.04 3.72 0.09
C ILE A 342 -13.93 2.27 0.55
N ARG A 343 -14.70 1.38 -0.07
CA ARG A 343 -14.77 -0.03 0.32
C ARG A 343 -14.49 -0.95 -0.87
N GLY A 344 -14.10 -2.19 -0.61
CA GLY A 344 -14.14 -3.26 -1.59
C GLY A 344 -15.55 -3.86 -1.67
N HIS A 345 -15.88 -4.54 -2.76
CA HIS A 345 -17.14 -5.30 -2.84
C HIS A 345 -17.27 -6.29 -1.66
N ARG A 346 -16.18 -6.97 -1.32
CA ARG A 346 -16.10 -7.92 -0.20
C ARG A 346 -16.38 -7.35 1.20
N ASP A 347 -16.36 -6.03 1.38
CA ASP A 347 -16.67 -5.39 2.67
C ASP A 347 -18.17 -5.36 3.01
N GLY A 348 -19.03 -5.67 2.04
CA GLY A 348 -20.48 -5.76 2.29
C GLY A 348 -21.15 -6.98 1.68
N TYR A 349 -20.43 -7.79 0.91
CA TYR A 349 -20.98 -8.99 0.27
C TYR A 349 -19.93 -10.11 0.31
N SER A 350 -20.35 -11.36 0.45
CA SER A 350 -19.41 -12.50 0.47
C SER A 350 -18.94 -12.81 -0.95
N THR A 351 -17.74 -12.35 -1.31
CA THR A 351 -17.16 -12.50 -2.65
C THR A 351 -15.64 -12.27 -2.61
N ASP A 352 -14.93 -12.79 -3.61
CA ASP A 352 -13.51 -12.50 -3.82
C ASP A 352 -13.27 -11.14 -4.50
N CYS A 353 -14.31 -10.43 -4.95
CA CYS A 353 -14.17 -9.10 -5.54
C CYS A 353 -13.76 -8.06 -4.46
N PRO A 354 -12.78 -7.15 -4.71
CA PRO A 354 -12.14 -6.79 -5.99
C PRO A 354 -10.83 -7.52 -6.32
N GLY A 355 -10.56 -8.69 -5.71
CA GLY A 355 -9.26 -9.35 -5.77
C GLY A 355 -8.27 -8.73 -4.77
N ASP A 356 -7.27 -9.52 -4.37
CA ASP A 356 -6.40 -9.15 -3.26
C ASP A 356 -5.53 -7.91 -3.52
N PRO A 357 -4.94 -7.69 -4.72
CA PRO A 357 -4.14 -6.49 -4.98
C PRO A 357 -4.94 -5.18 -4.88
N LEU A 358 -6.12 -5.12 -5.48
CA LEU A 358 -7.00 -3.94 -5.38
C LEU A 358 -7.57 -3.79 -3.98
N TYR A 359 -7.89 -4.88 -3.31
CA TYR A 359 -8.40 -4.82 -1.93
C TYR A 359 -7.34 -4.29 -0.97
N ALA A 360 -6.07 -4.69 -1.11
CA ALA A 360 -4.97 -4.12 -0.35
C ALA A 360 -4.84 -2.60 -0.57
N TRP A 361 -4.96 -2.14 -1.81
CA TRP A 361 -4.96 -0.70 -2.12
C TRP A 361 -6.16 0.04 -1.51
N VAL A 362 -7.36 -0.55 -1.54
CA VAL A 362 -8.55 0.00 -0.86
C VAL A 362 -8.35 0.09 0.64
N GLN A 363 -7.83 -0.97 1.27
CA GLN A 363 -7.54 -1.00 2.71
C GLN A 363 -6.50 0.06 3.12
N ALA A 364 -5.58 0.40 2.21
CA ALA A 364 -4.63 1.51 2.39
C ALA A 364 -5.27 2.91 2.22
N GLY A 365 -6.60 2.99 2.03
CA GLY A 365 -7.32 4.26 1.85
C GLY A 365 -7.35 4.74 0.39
N ALA A 366 -7.08 3.85 -0.57
CA ALA A 366 -6.98 4.16 -1.99
C ALA A 366 -6.02 5.34 -2.26
N PRO A 367 -4.74 5.26 -1.86
CA PRO A 367 -3.78 6.34 -2.05
C PRO A 367 -3.48 6.52 -3.54
N ARG A 368 -3.26 7.77 -3.97
CA ARG A 368 -2.73 8.06 -5.30
C ARG A 368 -1.27 7.55 -5.36
N PRO A 369 -0.88 6.72 -6.34
CA PRO A 369 0.54 6.37 -6.51
C PRO A 369 1.38 7.63 -6.68
N GLU A 370 2.56 7.68 -6.04
CA GLU A 370 3.48 8.82 -6.22
C GLU A 370 3.94 8.90 -7.69
N GLU A 371 3.88 10.11 -8.26
CA GLU A 371 4.45 10.40 -9.58
C GLU A 371 5.98 10.34 -9.48
N ASN A 372 6.58 9.28 -10.01
CA ASN A 372 8.00 9.33 -10.40
C ASN A 372 8.12 10.09 -11.73
N ASP A 373 7.80 11.37 -11.73
CA ASP A 373 8.19 12.29 -12.80
C ASP A 373 9.59 12.83 -12.48
N VAL A 374 10.60 11.99 -12.67
CA VAL A 374 12.00 12.44 -12.69
C VAL A 374 12.45 12.46 -14.14
N THR A 375 12.76 13.64 -14.67
CA THR A 375 13.38 13.72 -16.00
C THR A 375 14.86 13.29 -15.89
N PRO A 376 15.40 12.52 -16.86
CA PRO A 376 16.78 12.04 -16.82
C PRO A 376 17.86 13.12 -16.67
N ASP A 377 17.56 14.37 -17.05
CA ASP A 377 18.51 15.49 -17.00
C ASP A 377 18.68 16.13 -15.61
N GLU A 378 17.66 16.04 -14.74
CA GLU A 378 17.75 16.59 -13.37
C GLU A 378 18.56 15.69 -12.42
N LEU A 379 18.66 14.38 -12.70
CA LEU A 379 19.51 13.44 -11.94
C LEU A 379 21.00 13.62 -12.20
N LEU A 380 21.40 14.24 -13.31
CA LEU A 380 22.80 14.36 -13.73
C LEU A 380 23.52 15.61 -13.20
N SER A 381 22.81 16.52 -12.53
CA SER A 381 23.32 17.87 -12.24
C SER A 381 23.32 18.27 -10.75
N ALA A 382 22.90 17.38 -9.84
CA ALA A 382 22.87 17.68 -8.39
C ALA A 382 24.19 17.32 -7.67
N PRO A 383 24.85 18.25 -6.95
CA PRO A 383 26.03 17.96 -6.13
C PRO A 383 25.64 17.34 -4.79
N VAL A 384 26.37 16.30 -4.36
CA VAL A 384 26.18 15.65 -3.04
C VAL A 384 27.36 15.99 -2.12
N PRO A 385 27.14 16.48 -0.89
CA PRO A 385 28.20 16.63 0.09
C PRO A 385 28.24 15.40 1.00
N LEU A 386 29.35 14.64 1.01
CA LEU A 386 29.83 14.02 2.25
C LEU A 386 31.31 13.62 2.22
N ALA A 387 31.97 13.99 3.32
CA ALA A 387 33.19 13.47 3.94
C ALA A 387 34.40 13.10 3.05
N ALA A 388 35.47 13.86 3.27
CA ALA A 388 36.77 13.77 2.63
C ALA A 388 37.38 12.35 2.58
N LEU A 389 37.80 11.95 1.38
CA LEU A 389 38.87 10.98 1.18
C LEU A 389 40.22 11.63 1.57
N PRO A 390 41.27 10.84 1.89
CA PRO A 390 42.57 11.38 2.22
C PRO A 390 43.09 12.25 1.06
N ASP A 391 43.74 13.36 1.41
CA ASP A 391 44.38 14.35 0.52
C ASP A 391 43.46 15.32 -0.24
N GLY A 392 42.17 15.40 0.08
CA GLY A 392 41.30 16.49 -0.40
C GLY A 392 40.88 16.39 -1.87
N TYR A 393 40.96 15.18 -2.45
CA TYR A 393 40.41 14.90 -3.77
C TYR A 393 38.87 14.87 -3.75
N VAL A 394 38.24 15.62 -4.66
CA VAL A 394 36.79 15.65 -4.87
C VAL A 394 36.48 15.10 -6.26
N PRO A 395 36.06 13.84 -6.41
CA PRO A 395 35.68 13.30 -7.71
C PRO A 395 34.35 13.87 -8.19
N ASN A 396 34.21 13.98 -9.51
CA ASN A 396 32.91 14.29 -10.12
C ASN A 396 32.07 13.00 -10.31
N VAL A 397 30.77 13.16 -10.57
CA VAL A 397 29.82 12.05 -10.73
C VAL A 397 30.23 11.09 -11.87
N ALA A 398 30.87 11.59 -12.94
CA ALA A 398 31.34 10.75 -14.04
C ALA A 398 32.52 9.84 -13.64
N GLU A 399 33.40 10.32 -12.76
CA GLU A 399 34.50 9.55 -12.18
C GLU A 399 34.01 8.50 -11.17
N LEU A 400 33.02 8.87 -10.36
CA LEU A 400 32.33 7.91 -9.47
C LEU A 400 31.54 6.87 -10.27
N LEU A 401 30.92 7.23 -11.39
CA LEU A 401 30.25 6.30 -12.30
C LEU A 401 31.24 5.39 -13.04
N ASN A 402 32.43 5.86 -13.39
CA ASN A 402 33.47 4.99 -13.95
C ASN A 402 34.09 4.08 -12.88
N GLY A 403 34.28 4.57 -11.65
CA GLY A 403 34.65 3.75 -10.50
C GLY A 403 33.58 2.71 -10.17
N ALA A 404 32.30 3.08 -10.21
CA ALA A 404 31.15 2.20 -10.03
C ALA A 404 31.00 1.22 -11.20
N LYS A 405 31.31 1.58 -12.45
CA LYS A 405 31.40 0.63 -13.58
C LYS A 405 32.56 -0.34 -13.41
N THR A 406 33.67 0.10 -12.81
CA THR A 406 34.82 -0.77 -12.51
C THR A 406 34.50 -1.70 -11.33
N ALA A 407 33.80 -1.22 -10.32
CA ALA A 407 33.28 -2.02 -9.21
C ALA A 407 32.14 -2.95 -9.64
N ASP A 408 31.24 -2.53 -10.53
CA ASP A 408 30.15 -3.33 -11.10
C ASP A 408 30.69 -4.39 -12.06
N SER A 409 31.77 -4.11 -12.80
CA SER A 409 32.46 -5.14 -13.60
C SER A 409 33.24 -6.11 -12.71
N GLN A 410 33.83 -5.66 -11.58
CA GLN A 410 34.43 -6.55 -10.58
C GLN A 410 33.37 -7.36 -9.80
N ILE A 411 32.21 -6.78 -9.48
CA ILE A 411 31.07 -7.44 -8.83
C ILE A 411 30.34 -8.35 -9.83
N ALA A 412 30.25 -7.99 -11.10
CA ALA A 412 29.74 -8.84 -12.17
C ALA A 412 30.70 -9.99 -12.47
N GLN A 413 32.01 -9.76 -12.42
CA GLN A 413 33.02 -10.82 -12.49
C GLN A 413 32.93 -11.74 -11.27
N LEU A 414 32.85 -11.19 -10.04
CA LEU A 414 32.62 -11.97 -8.82
C LEU A 414 31.28 -12.72 -8.83
N ARG A 415 30.21 -12.16 -9.41
CA ARG A 415 28.90 -12.81 -9.62
C ARG A 415 28.91 -13.84 -10.75
N ALA A 416 29.75 -13.67 -11.76
CA ALA A 416 29.98 -14.63 -12.84
C ALA A 416 30.89 -15.79 -12.39
N ASP A 417 31.77 -15.54 -11.43
CA ASP A 417 32.69 -16.51 -10.82
C ASP A 417 32.05 -17.22 -9.60
N LEU A 418 31.03 -16.62 -8.96
CA LEU A 418 30.28 -17.18 -7.83
C LEU A 418 29.67 -18.57 -8.09
N PRO A 419 29.08 -18.86 -9.27
CA PRO A 419 28.57 -20.18 -9.60
C PRO A 419 29.69 -21.23 -9.64
N THR A 420 30.88 -20.86 -10.13
CA THR A 420 32.03 -21.77 -10.24
C THR A 420 32.68 -22.05 -8.87
N LEU A 421 32.70 -21.05 -7.98
CA LEU A 421 33.13 -21.20 -6.58
C LEU A 421 32.13 -21.98 -5.70
N LEU A 422 30.83 -21.82 -5.93
CA LEU A 422 29.78 -22.55 -5.20
C LEU A 422 29.68 -24.03 -5.62
N LEU A 423 29.93 -24.35 -6.89
CA LEU A 423 29.89 -25.74 -7.40
C LEU A 423 31.06 -26.60 -6.92
N SER A 424 32.18 -25.99 -6.51
CA SER A 424 33.39 -26.68 -6.02
C SER A 424 33.53 -26.67 -4.49
N ALA A 425 32.61 -26.00 -3.78
CA ALA A 425 32.62 -25.92 -2.33
C ALA A 425 32.16 -27.26 -1.70
N PRO A 426 32.91 -27.82 -0.74
CA PRO A 426 32.49 -28.99 0.01
C PRO A 426 31.31 -28.65 0.94
N MET A 427 30.32 -29.53 1.03
CA MET A 427 29.18 -29.38 1.94
C MET A 427 29.63 -29.42 3.43
N PRO A 428 28.90 -28.74 4.35
CA PRO A 428 29.21 -28.72 5.78
C PRO A 428 29.16 -30.11 6.45
N ASP A 429 29.86 -30.26 7.59
CA ASP A 429 30.23 -31.53 8.25
C ASP A 429 29.11 -32.55 8.56
N TYR A 430 27.83 -32.15 8.49
CA TYR A 430 26.71 -33.05 8.76
C TYR A 430 26.21 -33.83 7.53
N ALA A 431 26.86 -33.69 6.37
CA ALA A 431 26.47 -34.33 5.11
C ALA A 431 27.51 -35.38 4.60
N VAL A 432 28.04 -36.20 5.50
CA VAL A 432 28.97 -37.29 5.14
C VAL A 432 28.19 -38.58 4.85
N LEU A 433 28.36 -39.14 3.66
CA LEU A 433 27.78 -40.44 3.30
C LEU A 433 28.53 -41.59 3.99
N PRO A 434 27.94 -42.79 4.12
CA PRO A 434 28.48 -43.89 4.94
C PRO A 434 29.90 -44.38 4.59
N ASP A 435 30.41 -44.04 3.39
CA ASP A 435 31.74 -44.38 2.89
C ASP A 435 32.79 -43.26 3.11
N GLY A 436 32.40 -42.16 3.76
CA GLY A 436 33.27 -41.01 4.01
C GLY A 436 33.31 -39.98 2.87
N TYR A 437 32.54 -40.20 1.79
CA TYR A 437 32.46 -39.26 0.68
C TYR A 437 31.66 -38.00 1.05
N ARG A 438 32.17 -36.84 0.62
CA ARG A 438 31.54 -35.52 0.80
C ARG A 438 31.18 -34.95 -0.56
N PRO A 439 29.91 -35.01 -0.97
CA PRO A 439 29.50 -34.45 -2.25
C PRO A 439 29.63 -32.93 -2.24
N THR A 440 29.99 -32.38 -3.39
CA THR A 440 29.95 -30.94 -3.64
C THR A 440 28.51 -30.48 -3.89
N VAL A 441 28.23 -29.19 -3.68
CA VAL A 441 26.92 -28.59 -4.02
C VAL A 441 26.55 -28.85 -5.49
N GLY A 442 27.53 -28.88 -6.40
CA GLY A 442 27.31 -29.18 -7.81
C GLY A 442 26.88 -30.61 -8.10
N GLU A 443 27.36 -31.59 -7.34
CA GLU A 443 26.94 -32.99 -7.49
C GLU A 443 25.51 -33.21 -6.98
N VAL A 444 25.12 -32.54 -5.89
CA VAL A 444 23.76 -32.59 -5.36
C VAL A 444 22.76 -31.94 -6.33
N LEU A 445 23.12 -30.79 -6.91
CA LEU A 445 22.27 -30.09 -7.88
C LEU A 445 22.15 -30.84 -9.21
N ASN A 446 23.22 -31.50 -9.67
CA ASN A 446 23.15 -32.35 -10.86
C ASN A 446 22.33 -33.62 -10.61
N GLY A 447 22.42 -34.22 -9.41
CA GLY A 447 21.55 -35.32 -8.98
C GLY A 447 20.07 -34.91 -8.94
N ALA A 448 19.76 -33.72 -8.42
CA ALA A 448 18.40 -33.16 -8.42
C ALA A 448 17.85 -32.91 -9.83
N LYS A 449 18.65 -32.35 -10.74
CA LYS A 449 18.26 -32.17 -12.15
C LYS A 449 18.04 -33.50 -12.87
N GLN A 450 18.83 -34.51 -12.54
CA GLN A 450 18.68 -35.86 -13.10
C GLN A 450 17.40 -36.52 -12.56
N ALA A 451 17.06 -36.31 -11.28
CA ALA A 451 15.80 -36.76 -10.68
C ALA A 451 14.58 -36.05 -11.29
N ASP A 452 14.62 -34.72 -11.50
CA ASP A 452 13.55 -33.97 -12.16
C ASP A 452 13.32 -34.44 -13.60
N SER A 453 14.40 -34.72 -14.34
CA SER A 453 14.32 -35.28 -15.70
C SER A 453 13.72 -36.69 -15.69
N GLN A 454 14.03 -37.50 -14.68
CA GLN A 454 13.43 -38.85 -14.50
C GLN A 454 11.95 -38.77 -14.11
N ILE A 455 11.56 -37.82 -13.26
CA ILE A 455 10.16 -37.58 -12.87
C ILE A 455 9.34 -37.11 -14.09
N ALA A 456 9.89 -36.23 -14.93
CA ALA A 456 9.24 -35.80 -16.16
C ALA A 456 9.03 -36.97 -17.14
N ALA A 457 10.02 -37.84 -17.30
CA ALA A 457 9.93 -39.03 -18.15
C ALA A 457 8.90 -40.04 -17.61
N LEU A 458 8.89 -40.32 -16.31
CA LEU A 458 7.90 -41.17 -15.65
C LEU A 458 6.48 -40.60 -15.77
N THR A 459 6.33 -39.28 -15.67
CA THR A 459 5.03 -38.60 -15.84
C THR A 459 4.50 -38.77 -17.27
N ALA A 460 5.37 -38.63 -18.28
CA ALA A 460 5.00 -38.89 -19.67
C ALA A 460 4.62 -40.38 -19.91
N GLN A 461 5.32 -41.31 -19.24
CA GLN A 461 5.03 -42.74 -19.32
C GLN A 461 3.66 -43.08 -18.72
N VAL A 462 3.32 -42.51 -17.57
CA VAL A 462 2.01 -42.69 -16.92
C VAL A 462 0.87 -42.12 -17.79
N ALA A 463 1.09 -40.95 -18.41
CA ALA A 463 0.11 -40.36 -19.32
C ALA A 463 -0.13 -41.23 -20.56
N ALA A 464 0.93 -41.79 -21.15
CA ALA A 464 0.82 -42.69 -22.30
C ALA A 464 0.11 -44.00 -21.96
N GLN A 465 0.38 -44.58 -20.79
CA GLN A 465 -0.32 -45.78 -20.29
C GLN A 465 -1.81 -45.51 -20.06
N SER A 466 -2.15 -44.35 -19.47
CA SER A 466 -3.54 -43.95 -19.25
C SER A 466 -4.32 -43.79 -20.56
N ALA A 467 -3.69 -43.22 -21.60
CA ALA A 467 -4.28 -43.10 -22.94
C ALA A 467 -4.52 -44.47 -23.60
N ALA A 468 -3.59 -45.41 -23.45
CA ALA A 468 -3.73 -46.77 -23.99
C ALA A 468 -4.86 -47.55 -23.29
N ILE A 469 -4.96 -47.46 -21.97
CA ILE A 469 -6.05 -48.07 -21.18
C ILE A 469 -7.40 -47.48 -21.59
N THR A 470 -7.47 -46.16 -21.79
CA THR A 470 -8.69 -45.48 -22.25
C THR A 470 -9.13 -45.96 -23.63
N ALA A 471 -8.19 -46.12 -24.56
CA ALA A 471 -8.48 -46.63 -25.90
C ALA A 471 -8.99 -48.09 -25.87
N LEU A 472 -8.41 -48.93 -25.00
CA LEU A 472 -8.88 -50.31 -24.78
C LEU A 472 -10.31 -50.34 -24.21
N ALA A 473 -10.58 -49.51 -23.20
CA ALA A 473 -11.91 -49.41 -22.59
C ALA A 473 -12.98 -48.97 -23.62
N GLN A 474 -12.64 -48.04 -24.50
CA GLN A 474 -13.53 -47.60 -25.59
C GLN A 474 -13.80 -48.71 -26.62
N GLN A 475 -12.79 -49.50 -26.98
CA GLN A 475 -12.96 -50.62 -27.91
C GLN A 475 -13.82 -51.75 -27.32
N ILE A 476 -13.63 -52.05 -26.03
CA ILE A 476 -14.46 -53.03 -25.31
C ILE A 476 -15.91 -52.53 -25.20
N ALA A 477 -16.11 -51.25 -24.87
CA ALA A 477 -17.44 -50.64 -24.77
C ALA A 477 -18.21 -50.62 -26.11
N ALA A 478 -17.50 -50.61 -27.23
CA ALA A 478 -18.07 -50.67 -28.57
C ALA A 478 -18.48 -52.09 -29.02
N GLY A 479 -18.22 -53.13 -28.21
CA GLY A 479 -18.74 -54.49 -28.41
C GLY A 479 -18.08 -55.33 -29.52
N GLY A 480 -16.92 -54.91 -30.04
CA GLY A 480 -16.16 -55.66 -31.06
C GLY A 480 -15.14 -56.64 -30.47
N GLN A 481 -14.72 -57.64 -31.26
CA GLN A 481 -13.56 -58.49 -30.93
C GLN A 481 -12.30 -57.61 -30.83
N VAL A 482 -11.64 -57.62 -29.67
CA VAL A 482 -10.38 -56.90 -29.46
C VAL A 482 -9.24 -57.67 -30.13
N ASP A 483 -8.54 -57.02 -31.07
CA ASP A 483 -7.30 -57.52 -31.65
C ASP A 483 -6.17 -57.29 -30.64
N VAL A 484 -5.89 -58.35 -29.87
CA VAL A 484 -4.94 -58.33 -28.74
C VAL A 484 -3.52 -58.10 -29.24
N ASP A 485 -3.15 -58.64 -30.40
CA ASP A 485 -1.78 -58.54 -30.92
C ASP A 485 -1.48 -57.11 -31.40
N ALA A 486 -2.44 -56.45 -32.05
CA ALA A 486 -2.32 -55.04 -32.45
C ALA A 486 -2.25 -54.09 -31.24
N LEU A 487 -2.95 -54.42 -30.14
CA LEU A 487 -2.91 -53.66 -28.90
C LEU A 487 -1.56 -53.80 -28.19
N VAL A 488 -1.06 -55.04 -28.07
CA VAL A 488 0.27 -55.32 -27.49
C VAL A 488 1.35 -54.59 -28.28
N ALA A 489 1.33 -54.65 -29.61
CA ALA A 489 2.30 -53.94 -30.46
C ALA A 489 2.30 -52.42 -30.25
N ARG A 490 1.12 -51.79 -30.05
CA ARG A 490 1.01 -50.35 -29.75
C ARG A 490 1.57 -50.00 -28.37
N ILE A 491 1.36 -50.87 -27.38
CA ILE A 491 1.91 -50.70 -26.03
C ILE A 491 3.44 -50.85 -26.06
N GLU A 492 3.96 -51.87 -26.76
CA GLU A 492 5.39 -52.10 -26.92
C GLU A 492 6.08 -50.94 -27.66
N GLN A 493 5.46 -50.39 -28.72
CA GLN A 493 5.98 -49.24 -29.45
C GLN A 493 5.98 -47.94 -28.61
N ALA A 494 4.95 -47.75 -27.77
CA ALA A 494 4.90 -46.62 -26.84
C ALA A 494 5.97 -46.72 -25.74
N ILE A 495 6.29 -47.94 -25.30
CA ILE A 495 7.35 -48.22 -24.32
C ILE A 495 8.74 -48.09 -24.95
N SER A 496 8.97 -48.58 -26.18
CA SER A 496 10.31 -48.58 -26.80
C SER A 496 10.84 -47.19 -27.14
N ASN A 497 9.95 -46.22 -27.39
CA ASN A 497 10.31 -44.83 -27.66
C ASN A 497 10.87 -44.08 -26.44
N VAL A 498 10.88 -44.70 -25.26
CA VAL A 498 11.43 -44.14 -24.02
C VAL A 498 12.43 -45.14 -23.43
N THR A 499 13.52 -45.38 -24.15
CA THR A 499 14.65 -46.15 -23.60
C THR A 499 15.78 -45.19 -23.27
N VAL A 500 15.97 -44.85 -21.99
CA VAL A 500 17.21 -44.28 -21.47
C VAL A 500 18.06 -45.42 -20.93
N HIS A 501 19.16 -45.75 -21.59
CA HIS A 501 20.15 -46.67 -21.02
C HIS A 501 20.86 -45.99 -19.84
N LEU A 502 20.60 -46.48 -18.63
CA LEU A 502 21.32 -46.07 -17.43
C LEU A 502 22.71 -46.71 -17.43
N THR A 503 23.71 -46.01 -17.95
CA THR A 503 25.11 -46.31 -17.62
C THR A 503 25.45 -45.66 -16.28
N THR A 504 25.31 -46.41 -15.18
CA THR A 504 25.91 -46.03 -13.91
C THR A 504 27.38 -46.40 -13.94
N SER A 505 28.24 -45.43 -14.27
CA SER A 505 29.68 -45.62 -14.11
C SER A 505 30.02 -45.47 -12.62
N THR A 506 29.97 -46.58 -11.86
CA THR A 506 30.58 -46.63 -10.53
C THR A 506 32.08 -46.50 -10.69
N LYS A 507 32.63 -45.36 -10.25
CA LYS A 507 34.08 -45.18 -10.16
C LYS A 507 34.58 -46.11 -9.06
N ALA A 508 35.25 -47.20 -9.46
CA ALA A 508 35.92 -48.09 -8.52
C ALA A 508 36.99 -47.33 -7.75
N ALA A 509 37.05 -47.56 -6.45
CA ALA A 509 38.08 -47.04 -5.56
C ALA A 509 39.47 -47.52 -6.02
N SER A 510 40.39 -46.57 -6.19
CA SER A 510 41.84 -46.79 -6.25
C SER A 510 42.53 -45.62 -5.59
#